data_AF-A0A2S7L2E1-F1
#
_entry.id   AF-A0A2S7L2E1-F1
#
_cell.length_a   1.000
_cell.length_b   1.000
_cell.length_c   1.000
_cell.angle_alpha   90.00
_cell.angle_beta   90.00
_cell.angle_gamma   90.00
#
_symmetry.space_group_name_H-M   'P 1'
#
loop_
_entity.id
_entity.type
_entity.pdbx_description
1 polymer ?
#
loop_
_entity_poly.entity_id
_entity_poly.type
_entity_poly.pdbx_seq_one_letter_code
_entity_poly.pdbx_strand_id
1 'polypeptide(L)'
;MLKHKRKYSINYIQPSWDGKKIAISITSQDKEISEIIILDIPSKTRSSEVIKNCWPSGIGGIHWLPDNSGLIYTHIPEIDKNSKNYILNKLVLFIN
;
A
#
# COMPACT_ATOMS: atom_id res chain seq x y z
N MET A 1 14.30 27.54 -12.12
CA MET A 1 13.55 26.79 -11.08
C MET A 1 13.86 25.30 -11.27
N LEU A 2 14.68 24.70 -10.42
CA LEU A 2 15.05 23.29 -10.54
C LEU A 2 13.83 22.41 -10.16
N LYS A 3 13.32 21.61 -11.10
CA LYS A 3 12.34 20.57 -10.82
C LYS A 3 13.02 19.52 -9.94
N HIS A 4 12.76 19.52 -8.64
CA HIS A 4 13.13 18.39 -7.79
C HIS A 4 12.39 17.14 -8.28
N LYS A 5 13.15 16.17 -8.81
CA LYS A 5 12.61 14.87 -9.23
C LYS A 5 12.08 14.17 -7.98
N ARG A 6 10.76 13.96 -7.88
CA ARG A 6 10.17 13.25 -6.74
C ARG A 6 10.77 11.84 -6.69
N LYS A 7 11.45 11.51 -5.59
CA LYS A 7 11.96 10.17 -5.33
C LYS A 7 10.83 9.33 -4.77
N TYR A 8 10.56 8.23 -5.45
CA TYR A 8 9.66 7.18 -4.99
C TYR A 8 10.46 5.92 -4.71
N SER A 9 10.09 5.19 -3.67
CA SER A 9 10.69 3.90 -3.32
C SER A 9 9.59 2.86 -3.10
N ILE A 10 9.88 1.63 -3.49
CA ILE A 10 9.10 0.47 -3.09
C ILE A 10 9.60 0.07 -1.70
N ASN A 11 8.72 0.05 -0.71
CA ASN A 11 9.07 -0.27 0.68
C ASN A 11 8.42 -1.58 1.16
N TYR A 12 7.51 -2.17 0.39
CA TYR A 12 6.91 -3.47 0.67
C TYR A 12 6.40 -4.14 -0.61
N ILE A 13 6.48 -5.47 -0.70
CA ILE A 13 5.88 -6.27 -1.77
C ILE A 13 5.24 -7.53 -1.20
N GLN A 14 4.11 -7.94 -1.78
CA GLN A 14 3.44 -9.20 -1.44
C GLN A 14 2.82 -9.82 -2.69
N PRO A 15 3.39 -10.92 -3.21
CA PRO A 15 2.74 -11.73 -4.25
C PRO A 15 1.45 -12.39 -3.73
N SER A 16 0.47 -12.57 -4.61
CA SER A 16 -0.70 -13.43 -4.38
C SER A 16 -0.28 -14.90 -4.29
N TRP A 17 -1.14 -15.74 -3.71
CA TRP A 17 -0.85 -17.17 -3.53
C TRP A 17 -0.61 -17.90 -4.86
N ASP A 18 -1.30 -17.49 -5.92
CA ASP A 18 -1.13 -18.02 -7.28
C ASP A 18 -0.05 -17.30 -8.09
N GLY A 19 0.60 -16.28 -7.52
CA GLY A 19 1.64 -15.48 -8.17
C GLY A 19 1.16 -14.62 -9.34
N LYS A 20 -0.15 -14.53 -9.60
CA LYS A 20 -0.69 -13.75 -10.74
C LYS A 20 -0.83 -12.26 -10.44
N LYS A 21 -0.86 -11.87 -9.16
CA LYS A 21 -0.90 -10.47 -8.74
C LYS A 21 0.25 -10.17 -7.77
N ILE A 22 0.72 -8.94 -7.77
CA ILE A 22 1.64 -8.42 -6.74
C ILE A 22 1.07 -7.13 -6.17
N ALA A 23 0.91 -7.09 -4.85
CA ALA A 23 0.67 -5.86 -4.12
C ALA A 23 2.01 -5.18 -3.82
N ILE A 24 2.13 -3.91 -4.22
CA ILE A 24 3.38 -3.14 -4.13
C ILE A 24 3.07 -1.87 -3.34
N SER A 25 3.75 -1.69 -2.21
CA SER A 25 3.69 -0.46 -1.45
C SER A 25 4.76 0.53 -1.93
N ILE A 26 4.32 1.75 -2.22
CA ILE A 26 5.15 2.84 -2.74
C ILE A 26 5.06 4.03 -1.79
N THR A 27 6.20 4.59 -1.44
CA THR A 27 6.29 5.84 -0.68
C THR A 27 7.07 6.90 -1.44
N SER A 28 6.88 8.16 -1.07
CA SER A 28 7.61 9.30 -1.61
C SER A 28 8.45 9.95 -0.51
N GLN A 29 9.67 10.39 -0.84
CA GLN A 29 10.50 11.24 0.02
C GLN A 29 10.68 10.67 1.45
N ASP A 30 10.93 9.37 1.55
CA ASP A 30 11.17 8.67 2.83
C ASP A 30 10.03 8.80 3.87
N LYS A 31 8.80 9.02 3.40
CA LYS A 31 7.61 9.01 4.26
C LYS A 31 7.26 7.58 4.67
N GLU A 32 6.76 7.42 5.88
CA GLU A 32 6.26 6.13 6.39
C GLU A 32 4.94 5.74 5.71
N ILE A 33 4.05 6.73 5.57
CA ILE A 33 2.75 6.55 4.93
C ILE A 33 2.94 6.35 3.42
N SER A 34 2.30 5.31 2.94
CA SER A 34 2.46 4.77 1.60
C SER A 34 1.12 4.56 0.91
N GLU A 35 1.21 4.27 -0.39
CA GLU A 35 0.12 3.79 -1.22
C GLU A 35 0.40 2.34 -1.62
N ILE A 36 -0.64 1.52 -1.79
CA ILE A 36 -0.53 0.19 -2.40
C ILE A 36 -1.13 0.25 -3.80
N ILE A 37 -0.38 -0.31 -4.75
CA ILE A 37 -0.86 -0.61 -6.10
C ILE A 37 -0.86 -2.13 -6.32
N ILE A 38 -1.74 -2.60 -7.21
CA ILE A 38 -1.81 -4.00 -7.60
C ILE A 38 -1.34 -4.13 -9.05
N LEU A 39 -0.33 -4.96 -9.28
CA LEU A 39 0.17 -5.33 -10.59
C LEU A 39 -0.37 -6.72 -10.97
N ASP A 40 -1.07 -6.82 -12.09
CA ASP A 40 -1.41 -8.08 -12.74
C ASP A 40 -0.22 -8.54 -13.59
N ILE A 41 0.31 -9.71 -13.27
CA ILE A 41 1.55 -10.23 -13.85
C ILE A 41 1.36 -10.75 -15.28
N PRO A 42 0.32 -11.53 -15.61
CA PRO A 42 0.10 -12.00 -16.98
C PRO A 42 -0.05 -10.86 -17.98
N SER A 43 -0.87 -9.84 -17.65
CA SER A 43 -1.11 -8.71 -18.54
C SER A 43 -0.06 -7.60 -18.44
N LYS A 44 0.77 -7.60 -17.39
CA LYS A 44 1.70 -6.52 -17.02
C LYS A 44 0.99 -5.17 -16.84
N THR A 45 -0.28 -5.20 -16.44
CA THR A 45 -1.08 -4.00 -16.20
C THR A 45 -1.28 -3.76 -14.71
N ARG A 46 -1.41 -2.51 -14.33
CA ARG A 46 -1.72 -2.12 -12.96
C ARG A 46 -3.22 -1.90 -12.81
N SER A 47 -3.79 -2.30 -11.68
CA SER A 47 -5.15 -1.87 -11.29
C SER A 47 -5.26 -0.33 -11.31
N SER A 48 -6.44 0.15 -11.68
CA SER A 48 -6.78 1.58 -11.60
C SER A 48 -6.93 2.04 -10.15
N GLU A 49 -7.29 1.13 -9.25
CA GLU A 49 -7.43 1.43 -7.83
C GLU A 49 -6.07 1.59 -7.15
N VAL A 50 -5.98 2.61 -6.30
CA VAL A 50 -4.81 2.91 -5.47
C VAL A 50 -5.27 3.00 -4.03
N ILE A 51 -4.77 2.09 -3.19
CA ILE A 51 -5.10 2.05 -1.77
C ILE A 51 -4.19 3.05 -1.06
N LYS A 52 -4.78 3.99 -0.32
CA LYS A 52 -4.06 5.07 0.36
C LYS A 52 -4.01 4.87 1.87
N ASN A 53 -3.20 5.70 2.51
CA ASN A 53 -3.08 5.82 3.95
C ASN A 53 -2.78 4.47 4.63
N CYS A 54 -1.73 3.81 4.15
CA CYS A 54 -1.29 2.54 4.70
C CYS A 54 0.21 2.59 5.00
N TRP A 55 0.68 1.70 5.86
CA TRP A 55 2.11 1.55 6.12
C TRP A 55 2.49 0.07 6.27
N PRO A 56 2.40 -0.74 5.20
CA PRO A 56 2.62 -2.18 5.31
C PRO A 56 4.01 -2.58 5.83
N SER A 57 5.03 -1.78 5.51
CA SER A 57 6.41 -2.01 5.95
C SER A 57 6.66 -1.80 7.45
N GLY A 58 5.75 -1.11 8.15
CA GLY A 58 5.84 -0.90 9.60
C GLY A 58 4.64 -1.42 10.40
N ILE A 59 3.47 -1.59 9.76
CA ILE A 59 2.21 -1.92 10.43
C ILE A 59 1.38 -2.88 9.57
N GLY A 60 1.16 -4.08 10.09
CA GLY A 60 0.11 -5.01 9.64
C GLY A 60 0.32 -5.69 8.28
N GLY A 61 1.35 -5.32 7.52
CA GLY A 61 1.68 -5.95 6.24
C GLY A 61 0.56 -5.88 5.19
N ILE A 62 0.64 -6.78 4.21
CA ILE A 62 -0.41 -7.04 3.22
C ILE A 62 -0.66 -8.55 3.24
N HIS A 63 -1.93 -8.97 3.31
CA HIS A 63 -2.28 -10.38 3.32
C HIS A 63 -3.33 -10.68 2.25
N TRP A 64 -3.00 -11.54 1.29
CA TRP A 64 -3.96 -12.02 0.31
C TRP A 64 -4.92 -13.02 0.92
N LEU A 65 -6.19 -12.94 0.55
CA LEU A 65 -7.14 -14.01 0.84
C LEU A 65 -6.69 -15.32 0.18
N PRO A 66 -6.98 -16.49 0.79
CA PRO A 66 -6.58 -17.79 0.25
C PRO A 66 -7.02 -18.05 -1.19
N ASP A 67 -8.12 -17.44 -1.63
CA ASP A 67 -8.67 -17.56 -2.98
C ASP A 67 -8.17 -16.51 -3.99
N ASN A 68 -7.25 -15.63 -3.58
CA ASN A 68 -6.71 -14.52 -4.39
C ASN A 68 -7.76 -13.49 -4.87
N SER A 69 -8.97 -13.51 -4.28
CA SER A 69 -10.04 -12.58 -4.64
C SER A 69 -9.79 -11.17 -4.12
N GLY A 70 -9.00 -11.04 -3.06
CA GLY A 70 -8.73 -9.75 -2.45
C GLY A 70 -7.59 -9.79 -1.45
N LEU A 71 -7.39 -8.68 -0.75
CA LEU A 71 -6.37 -8.54 0.27
C LEU A 71 -6.88 -7.82 1.52
N ILE A 72 -6.13 -8.01 2.59
CA ILE A 72 -6.31 -7.35 3.88
C ILE A 72 -5.11 -6.43 4.12
N TYR A 73 -5.38 -5.22 4.60
CA TYR A 73 -4.37 -4.24 4.99
C TYR A 73 -4.81 -3.42 6.20
N THR A 74 -3.87 -2.70 6.81
CA THR A 74 -4.17 -1.74 7.88
C THR A 74 -4.31 -0.33 7.30
N HIS A 75 -5.50 0.25 7.42
CA HIS A 75 -5.80 1.63 7.06
C HIS A 75 -5.52 2.58 8.24
N ILE A 76 -4.95 3.73 7.92
CA ILE A 76 -4.58 4.80 8.85
C ILE A 76 -5.49 6.01 8.57
N PRO A 77 -6.51 6.28 9.39
CA PRO A 77 -7.47 7.36 9.11
C PRO A 77 -6.84 8.76 9.11
N GLU A 78 -5.87 8.99 10.00
CA GLU A 78 -5.19 10.27 10.18
C GLU A 78 -3.69 10.12 9.96
N ILE A 79 -3.17 10.83 8.95
CA ILE A 79 -1.79 10.74 8.49
C ILE A 79 -1.01 12.07 8.65
N ASP A 80 -1.66 13.13 9.13
CA ASP A 80 -0.97 14.35 9.52
C ASP A 80 -0.19 14.12 10.83
N LYS A 81 1.14 14.25 10.74
CA LYS A 81 2.06 14.09 11.87
C LYS A 81 1.83 15.10 13.01
N ASN A 82 1.15 16.22 12.72
CA ASN A 82 0.83 17.24 13.72
C ASN A 82 -0.52 16.99 14.42
N SER A 83 -1.31 16.04 13.94
CA SER A 83 -2.59 15.69 14.54
C SER A 83 -2.39 14.90 15.82
N LYS A 84 -3.18 15.20 16.87
CA LYS A 84 -3.22 14.39 18.10
C LYS A 84 -3.68 12.95 17.85
N ASN A 85 -4.35 12.71 16.72
CA ASN A 85 -4.86 11.41 16.31
C ASN A 85 -3.93 10.71 15.29
N TYR A 86 -2.74 11.25 15.03
CA TYR A 86 -1.77 10.64 14.11
C TYR A 86 -1.61 9.14 14.44
N ILE A 87 -1.83 8.30 13.42
CA ILE A 87 -1.73 6.83 13.49
C ILE A 87 -2.61 6.10 14.52
N LEU A 88 -3.54 6.80 15.17
CA LEU A 88 -4.52 6.20 16.08
C LEU A 88 -5.73 5.65 15.31
N ASN A 89 -6.52 4.80 15.98
CA ASN A 89 -7.78 4.25 15.46
C ASN A 89 -7.65 3.55 14.09
N LYS A 90 -6.53 2.84 13.89
CA LYS A 90 -6.28 2.06 12.68
C LYS A 90 -7.31 0.95 12.52
N LEU A 91 -7.70 0.69 11.28
CA LEU A 91 -8.69 -0.33 10.94
C LEU A 91 -8.07 -1.38 10.02
N VAL A 92 -8.44 -2.63 10.22
CA VAL A 92 -8.14 -3.70 9.28
C VAL A 92 -9.24 -3.70 8.22
N LEU A 93 -8.88 -3.49 6.96
CA LEU A 93 -9.82 -3.42 5.84
C LEU A 93 -9.56 -4.53 4.84
N PHE A 94 -10.65 -5.02 4.25
CA PHE A 94 -10.67 -5.99 3.17
C PHE A 94 -11.07 -5.29 1.86
N ILE A 95 -10.37 -5.60 0.76
CA ILE A 95 -10.66 -5.12 -0.59
C ILE A 95 -10.65 -6.30 -1.55
N ASN A 96 -11.65 -6.37 -2.45
CA ASN A 96 -11.85 -7.37 -3.51
C ASN A 96 -12.02 -6.65 -4.85
#